data_AF-A0A225UNC2-F1
#
_entry.id   AF-A0A225UNC2-F1
#
_cell.length_a   1.000
_cell.length_b   1.000
_cell.length_c   1.000
_cell.angle_alpha   90.00
_cell.angle_beta   90.00
_cell.angle_gamma   90.00
#
_symmetry.space_group_name_H-M   'P 1'
#
loop_
_entity.id
_entity.type
_entity.pdbx_description
1 polymer ?
#
loop_
_entity_poly.entity_id
_entity_poly.type
_entity_poly.pdbx_seq_one_letter_code
_entity_poly.pdbx_strand_id
1 'polypeptide(L)'
;MRYPLKTRDENTHAQRASDPGMSQSLPPAHKRDGSGRTSGVSNATRKRHTSSNAGAGRPPHTDAESSSQNVLEAAYRSLSRFFYLQEHSRVGSDGEQRLSASSSAATIVAEAQKLKEIRDEADEIQPLVPISLWYQSWVDYTSKYGIGYMLSNGESGVYYNDSTKMISSADGKVFEYIERQSSHNPGLESRIRHTMDNYDPTLNKKVTLLGHFKGYLVDARAENDEADTLESQLARSFVLSSGTDTSAIDGTIESMVFVKKWVKTRHAVLFQLSNGTIQFNFFDKSKLMLSANARVATYLNRDGDLTIYSSSSAILTSERPDLAKRLRYAKDMLQQMVRTADK
;
A
#
# COMPACT_ATOMS: atom_id res chain seq x y z
N MET A 1 -9.78 -8.71 24.44
CA MET A 1 -10.94 -9.45 24.98
C MET A 1 -11.41 -10.44 23.92
N ARG A 2 -11.90 -11.63 24.29
CA ARG A 2 -12.61 -12.56 23.38
C ARG A 2 -14.08 -12.58 23.77
N TYR A 3 -14.97 -12.46 22.78
CA TYR A 3 -16.40 -12.71 22.96
C TYR A 3 -16.77 -14.02 22.26
N PRO A 4 -17.33 -15.02 22.96
CA PRO A 4 -17.79 -16.25 22.31
C PRO A 4 -19.20 -16.06 21.74
N LEU A 5 -19.40 -16.44 20.47
CA LEU A 5 -20.73 -16.60 19.88
C LEU A 5 -21.21 -18.04 20.04
N LYS A 6 -22.51 -18.20 20.33
CA LYS A 6 -23.15 -19.51 20.46
C LYS A 6 -23.27 -20.17 19.08
N THR A 7 -22.94 -21.46 19.01
CA THR A 7 -23.30 -22.32 17.90
C THR A 7 -24.82 -22.53 17.84
N ARG A 8 -25.35 -22.70 16.62
CA ARG A 8 -26.63 -23.35 16.38
C ARG A 8 -26.43 -24.36 15.26
N ASP A 9 -26.81 -25.60 15.53
CA ASP A 9 -26.54 -26.72 14.65
C ASP A 9 -27.52 -26.86 13.49
N GLU A 10 -26.97 -27.51 12.45
CA GLU A 10 -27.60 -28.50 11.58
C GLU A 10 -28.59 -28.11 10.45
N ASN A 11 -28.05 -28.22 9.23
CA ASN A 11 -28.39 -29.25 8.23
C ASN A 11 -29.18 -28.81 6.97
N THR A 12 -28.51 -28.82 5.80
CA THR A 12 -29.13 -29.25 4.53
C THR A 12 -28.08 -29.66 3.49
N HIS A 13 -28.52 -30.45 2.50
CA HIS A 13 -27.68 -31.22 1.59
C HIS A 13 -26.95 -30.42 0.49
N ALA A 14 -25.71 -30.82 0.24
CA ALA A 14 -24.93 -30.80 -1.01
C ALA A 14 -25.52 -30.15 -2.29
N GLN A 15 -24.75 -29.25 -2.90
CA GLN A 15 -24.49 -29.28 -4.35
C GLN A 15 -23.13 -28.66 -4.72
N ARG A 16 -22.57 -29.12 -5.85
CA ARG A 16 -21.21 -28.81 -6.32
C ARG A 16 -21.29 -27.87 -7.53
N ALA A 17 -20.77 -26.65 -7.41
CA ALA A 17 -20.53 -25.72 -8.51
C ALA A 17 -19.21 -24.97 -8.20
N SER A 18 -18.14 -25.08 -8.99
CA SER A 18 -17.91 -24.63 -10.39
C SER A 18 -17.42 -23.18 -10.45
N ASP A 19 -16.19 -22.99 -10.93
CA ASP A 19 -15.55 -21.68 -11.19
C ASP A 19 -16.43 -20.78 -12.07
N PRO A 20 -16.67 -19.51 -11.69
CA PRO A 20 -17.13 -18.48 -12.61
C PRO A 20 -15.96 -17.86 -13.37
N GLY A 21 -15.28 -18.69 -14.18
CA GLY A 21 -14.42 -18.18 -15.24
C GLY A 21 -15.28 -17.72 -16.43
N MET A 22 -15.70 -16.46 -16.45
CA MET A 22 -16.27 -15.87 -17.68
C MET A 22 -15.73 -14.49 -18.01
N SER A 23 -15.05 -14.42 -19.15
CA SER A 23 -14.83 -13.23 -19.93
C SER A 23 -16.16 -12.64 -20.41
N GLN A 24 -16.49 -11.42 -20.01
CA GLN A 24 -17.43 -10.59 -20.75
C GLN A 24 -16.72 -9.33 -21.27
N SER A 25 -16.77 -9.16 -22.58
CA SER A 25 -16.14 -8.04 -23.28
C SER A 25 -17.04 -6.81 -23.28
N LEU A 26 -16.55 -5.69 -22.75
CA LEU A 26 -17.16 -4.38 -22.95
C LEU A 26 -17.27 -4.04 -24.46
N PRO A 27 -18.30 -3.28 -24.87
CA PRO A 27 -18.61 -3.02 -26.28
C PRO A 27 -17.54 -2.18 -27.01
N PRO A 28 -17.46 -2.26 -28.35
CA PRO A 28 -16.40 -1.63 -29.14
C PRO A 28 -16.55 -0.11 -29.30
N ALA A 29 -15.42 0.55 -29.52
CA ALA A 29 -15.31 2.01 -29.54
C ALA A 29 -15.96 2.69 -30.76
N HIS A 30 -16.52 3.88 -30.54
CA HIS A 30 -16.93 4.78 -31.62
C HIS A 30 -15.72 5.30 -32.42
N LYS A 31 -15.74 5.04 -33.73
CA LYS A 31 -14.94 5.80 -34.71
C LYS A 31 -15.63 7.13 -35.03
N ARG A 32 -14.84 8.19 -35.24
CA ARG A 32 -15.05 9.08 -36.38
C ARG A 32 -13.77 9.85 -36.77
N ASP A 33 -13.63 10.06 -38.07
CA ASP A 33 -12.51 10.70 -38.74
C ASP A 33 -12.58 12.24 -38.66
N GLY A 34 -11.45 12.91 -38.92
CA GLY A 34 -11.39 14.39 -39.02
C GLY A 34 -9.98 14.92 -39.27
N SER A 35 -9.66 15.23 -40.53
CA SER A 35 -8.34 15.69 -40.98
C SER A 35 -8.10 17.19 -40.78
N GLY A 36 -6.86 17.59 -40.47
CA GLY A 36 -6.40 18.98 -40.56
C GLY A 36 -4.88 19.11 -40.67
N ARG A 37 -4.37 19.54 -41.84
CA ARG A 37 -2.95 19.91 -42.06
C ARG A 37 -2.81 21.43 -41.90
N THR A 38 -1.68 21.92 -41.38
CA THR A 38 -0.82 22.93 -42.04
C THR A 38 0.46 23.25 -41.22
N SER A 39 1.52 23.60 -41.96
CA SER A 39 2.75 24.34 -41.59
C SER A 39 2.67 25.30 -40.39
N GLY A 40 3.72 25.58 -39.62
CA GLY A 40 5.16 25.32 -39.83
C GLY A 40 5.94 26.57 -40.25
N VAL A 41 6.58 27.27 -39.30
CA VAL A 41 7.61 28.31 -39.54
C VAL A 41 8.66 28.26 -38.41
N SER A 42 9.92 28.45 -38.77
CA SER A 42 11.12 28.45 -37.91
C SER A 42 11.73 29.84 -37.75
N ASN A 43 12.31 30.14 -36.58
CA ASN A 43 13.54 30.95 -36.38
C ASN A 43 13.87 31.00 -34.88
N ALA A 44 15.05 30.63 -34.37
CA ALA A 44 16.42 31.12 -34.63
C ALA A 44 16.88 32.23 -33.64
N THR A 45 17.52 31.76 -32.56
CA THR A 45 18.79 32.27 -32.00
C THR A 45 18.96 33.77 -31.66
N ARG A 46 19.17 34.07 -30.37
CA ARG A 46 20.16 35.10 -29.98
C ARG A 46 20.84 34.81 -28.63
N LYS A 47 22.16 34.59 -28.66
CA LYS A 47 23.05 34.60 -27.48
C LYS A 47 23.28 36.03 -26.99
N ARG A 48 23.49 36.21 -25.68
CA ARG A 48 24.49 37.15 -25.14
C ARG A 48 25.00 36.66 -23.76
N HIS A 49 26.32 36.77 -23.58
CA HIS A 49 27.01 36.73 -22.27
C HIS A 49 26.80 38.10 -21.56
N THR A 50 27.14 38.38 -20.30
CA THR A 50 27.94 37.71 -19.23
C THR A 50 27.04 37.56 -17.95
N SER A 51 27.45 37.36 -16.68
CA SER A 51 28.74 37.44 -15.97
C SER A 51 28.80 36.55 -14.70
N SER A 52 29.94 36.59 -14.02
CA SER A 52 30.29 35.99 -12.73
C SER A 52 29.57 36.54 -11.48
N ASN A 53 29.29 35.68 -10.50
CA ASN A 53 29.86 35.90 -9.16
C ASN A 53 30.07 34.56 -8.41
N ALA A 54 31.13 34.46 -7.61
CA ALA A 54 31.41 33.27 -6.79
C ALA A 54 30.94 33.50 -5.36
N GLY A 55 30.21 32.53 -4.80
CA GLY A 55 29.76 32.55 -3.40
C GLY A 55 29.67 31.13 -2.87
N ALA A 56 30.57 30.78 -1.94
CA ALA A 56 30.57 29.46 -1.32
C ALA A 56 29.36 29.31 -0.38
N GLY A 57 28.39 28.50 -0.79
CA GLY A 57 27.19 28.17 -0.02
C GLY A 57 27.08 26.66 0.17
N ARG A 58 27.24 26.21 1.42
CA ARG A 58 27.07 24.82 1.89
C ARG A 58 25.67 24.30 1.53
N PRO A 59 25.50 23.11 0.92
CA PRO A 59 24.17 22.62 0.57
C PRO A 59 23.39 22.22 1.83
N PRO A 60 22.12 22.66 2.01
CA PRO A 60 21.21 22.04 2.97
C PRO A 60 20.72 20.69 2.45
N HIS A 61 20.24 19.85 3.36
CA HIS A 61 20.00 18.43 3.13
C HIS A 61 18.89 18.11 2.12
N THR A 62 19.10 16.98 1.43
CA THR A 62 18.17 16.32 0.52
C THR A 62 17.17 15.44 1.28
N ASP A 63 15.92 15.88 1.47
CA ASP A 63 14.92 15.14 2.26
C ASP A 63 13.60 14.79 1.53
N ALA A 64 13.44 15.18 0.26
CA ALA A 64 12.19 14.91 -0.49
C ALA A 64 12.21 13.59 -1.29
N GLU A 65 13.37 13.16 -1.77
CA GLU A 65 13.56 11.96 -2.61
C GLU A 65 13.19 10.65 -1.90
N SER A 66 13.31 10.64 -0.58
CA SER A 66 13.46 9.40 0.18
C SER A 66 12.12 8.77 0.56
N SER A 67 11.05 9.55 0.76
CA SER A 67 9.80 9.14 1.46
C SER A 67 9.20 7.78 1.04
N SER A 68 9.20 7.44 -0.25
CA SER A 68 8.42 6.32 -0.79
C SER A 68 9.21 5.01 -0.84
N GLN A 69 10.49 5.08 -1.20
CA GLN A 69 11.45 3.99 -1.03
C GLN A 69 11.71 3.76 0.47
N ASN A 70 11.83 4.83 1.27
CA ASN A 70 11.97 4.75 2.73
C ASN A 70 10.88 3.91 3.38
N VAL A 71 9.60 4.06 3.00
CA VAL A 71 8.53 3.28 3.64
C VAL A 71 8.69 1.77 3.37
N LEU A 72 8.98 1.36 2.14
CA LEU A 72 9.18 -0.05 1.81
C LEU A 72 10.48 -0.60 2.43
N GLU A 73 11.56 0.18 2.39
CA GLU A 73 12.87 -0.21 2.92
C GLU A 73 12.89 -0.21 4.45
N ALA A 74 12.28 0.76 5.13
CA ALA A 74 12.15 0.78 6.59
C ALA A 74 11.25 -0.36 7.08
N ALA A 75 10.18 -0.68 6.35
CA ALA A 75 9.35 -1.86 6.62
C ALA A 75 10.15 -3.17 6.46
N TYR A 76 10.90 -3.31 5.36
CA TYR A 76 11.79 -4.45 5.14
C TYR A 76 12.87 -4.56 6.24
N ARG A 77 13.50 -3.44 6.61
CA ARG A 77 14.55 -3.35 7.62
C ARG A 77 14.04 -3.74 9.01
N SER A 78 12.89 -3.24 9.43
CA SER A 78 12.29 -3.55 10.74
C SER A 78 11.92 -5.03 10.84
N LEU A 79 11.20 -5.57 9.85
CA LEU A 79 10.87 -7.00 9.82
C LEU A 79 12.13 -7.89 9.78
N SER A 80 13.14 -7.50 8.99
CA SER A 80 14.40 -8.25 8.92
C SER A 80 15.15 -8.28 10.26
N ARG A 81 15.15 -7.16 10.99
CA ARG A 81 15.74 -7.08 12.34
C ARG A 81 14.99 -7.98 13.33
N PHE A 82 13.65 -7.96 13.34
CA PHE A 82 12.86 -8.82 14.24
C PHE A 82 13.01 -10.32 13.92
N PHE A 83 13.05 -10.73 12.65
CA PHE A 83 13.30 -12.14 12.29
C PHE A 83 14.73 -12.58 12.63
N TYR A 84 15.71 -11.73 12.41
CA TYR A 84 17.09 -12.00 12.81
C TYR A 84 17.21 -12.20 14.34
N LEU A 85 16.52 -11.39 15.15
CA LEU A 85 16.46 -11.58 16.61
C LEU A 85 15.73 -12.88 17.00
N GLN A 86 14.66 -13.28 16.28
CA GLN A 86 13.99 -14.57 16.48
C GLN A 86 14.94 -15.74 16.26
N GLU A 87 15.72 -15.70 15.18
CA GLU A 87 16.67 -16.75 14.81
C GLU A 87 17.78 -16.91 15.86
N HIS A 88 18.36 -15.81 16.33
CA HIS A 88 19.43 -15.84 17.34
C HIS A 88 18.91 -16.20 18.74
N SER A 89 17.69 -15.82 19.09
CA SER A 89 17.07 -16.17 20.39
C SER A 89 16.81 -17.68 20.53
N ARG A 90 16.55 -18.39 19.42
CA ARG A 90 16.33 -19.85 19.42
C ARG A 90 17.63 -20.65 19.54
N VAL A 91 18.73 -20.14 19.00
CA VAL A 91 20.05 -20.78 19.13
C VAL A 91 20.53 -20.75 20.59
N GLY A 92 20.20 -19.69 21.34
CA GLY A 92 20.57 -19.57 22.75
C GLY A 92 19.89 -20.55 23.73
N SER A 93 18.82 -21.26 23.33
CA SER A 93 18.10 -22.18 24.22
C SER A 93 18.38 -23.67 23.99
N ASP A 94 18.64 -24.09 22.74
CA ASP A 94 18.71 -25.51 22.35
C ASP A 94 20.11 -25.99 21.90
N GLY A 95 21.15 -25.15 21.97
CA GLY A 95 22.50 -25.67 21.76
C GLY A 95 23.64 -24.65 21.85
N GLU A 96 24.66 -25.02 22.63
CA GLU A 96 26.02 -24.48 22.50
C GLU A 96 26.66 -24.89 21.16
N GLN A 97 26.10 -24.43 20.04
CA GLN A 97 26.76 -24.59 18.75
C GLN A 97 27.73 -23.44 18.50
N ARG A 98 28.92 -23.61 19.10
CA ARG A 98 30.21 -23.11 18.61
C ARG A 98 30.11 -21.81 17.80
N LEU A 99 30.27 -20.68 18.50
CA LEU A 99 30.99 -19.54 17.92
C LEU A 99 32.19 -20.12 17.15
N SER A 100 32.31 -19.82 15.85
CA SER A 100 33.46 -20.32 15.09
C SER A 100 34.72 -19.95 15.84
N ALA A 101 35.60 -20.92 16.10
CA ALA A 101 36.87 -20.69 16.78
C ALA A 101 37.82 -19.76 15.98
N SER A 102 37.40 -19.33 14.77
CA SER A 102 38.05 -18.31 13.94
C SER A 102 37.45 -16.90 14.04
N SER A 103 36.38 -16.68 14.82
CA SER A 103 35.72 -15.36 14.90
C SER A 103 36.47 -14.44 15.86
N SER A 104 36.79 -13.22 15.41
CA SER A 104 37.49 -12.24 16.23
C SER A 104 36.61 -11.75 17.39
N ALA A 105 37.23 -11.44 18.54
CA ALA A 105 36.55 -10.80 19.67
C ALA A 105 35.81 -9.52 19.24
N ALA A 106 36.34 -8.76 18.29
CA ALA A 106 35.68 -7.58 17.74
C ALA A 106 34.37 -7.92 17.00
N THR A 107 34.34 -9.04 16.28
CA THR A 107 33.13 -9.53 15.58
C THR A 107 32.06 -9.98 16.57
N ILE A 108 32.47 -10.68 17.64
CA ILE A 108 31.56 -11.14 18.70
C ILE A 108 30.94 -9.94 19.44
N VAL A 109 31.74 -8.93 19.80
CA VAL A 109 31.26 -7.71 20.45
C VAL A 109 30.32 -6.90 19.56
N ALA A 110 30.65 -6.75 18.26
CA ALA A 110 29.79 -6.04 17.31
C ALA A 110 28.43 -6.74 17.13
N GLU A 111 28.41 -8.08 17.07
CA GLU A 111 27.19 -8.87 16.93
C GLU A 111 26.31 -8.78 18.20
N ALA A 112 26.92 -8.85 19.39
CA ALA A 112 26.20 -8.69 20.66
C ALA A 112 25.58 -7.29 20.80
N GLN A 113 26.33 -6.23 20.43
CA GLN A 113 25.84 -4.85 20.43
C GLN A 113 24.65 -4.67 19.46
N LYS A 114 24.75 -5.21 18.25
CA LYS A 114 23.68 -5.20 17.24
C LYS A 114 22.43 -5.95 17.72
N LEU A 115 22.59 -7.11 18.36
CA LEU A 115 21.47 -7.86 18.94
C LEU A 115 20.78 -7.07 20.06
N LYS A 116 21.55 -6.40 20.92
CA LYS A 116 21.02 -5.50 21.95
C LYS A 116 20.20 -4.36 21.34
N GLU A 117 20.74 -3.65 20.34
CA GLU A 117 20.02 -2.56 19.65
C GLU A 117 18.71 -3.02 18.98
N ILE A 118 18.69 -4.24 18.43
CA ILE A 118 17.46 -4.83 17.88
C ILE A 118 16.47 -5.19 18.99
N ARG A 119 16.97 -5.62 20.16
CA ARG A 119 16.12 -5.95 21.30
C ARG A 119 15.49 -4.72 21.92
N ASP A 120 16.28 -3.66 22.13
CA ASP A 120 15.82 -2.37 22.64
C ASP A 120 14.74 -1.77 21.71
N GLU A 121 14.89 -1.92 20.38
CA GLU A 121 13.85 -1.56 19.39
C GLU A 121 12.62 -2.49 19.41
N ALA A 122 12.81 -3.78 19.65
CA ALA A 122 11.72 -4.76 19.70
C ALA A 122 10.84 -4.62 20.95
N ASP A 123 11.43 -4.18 22.06
CA ASP A 123 10.76 -3.91 23.34
C ASP A 123 10.23 -2.44 23.42
N GLU A 124 10.49 -1.60 22.40
CA GLU A 124 9.95 -0.24 22.28
C GLU A 124 8.42 -0.26 22.13
N ILE A 125 7.69 0.33 23.09
CA ILE A 125 6.22 0.32 23.11
C ILE A 125 5.67 1.25 22.02
N GLN A 126 5.29 0.65 20.89
CA GLN A 126 4.55 1.35 19.83
C GLN A 126 3.04 1.42 20.18
N PRO A 127 2.40 2.59 20.09
CA PRO A 127 0.94 2.69 20.14
C PRO A 127 0.31 1.82 19.05
N LEU A 128 -0.51 0.84 19.46
CA LEU A 128 -1.21 -0.08 18.55
C LEU A 128 -2.43 0.59 17.92
N VAL A 129 -2.21 1.69 17.20
CA VAL A 129 -3.26 2.44 16.52
C VAL A 129 -3.77 1.62 15.34
N PRO A 130 -5.08 1.35 15.24
CA PRO A 130 -5.66 0.68 14.09
C PRO A 130 -5.47 1.51 12.82
N ILE A 131 -5.32 0.84 11.70
CA ILE A 131 -5.27 1.49 10.39
C ILE A 131 -6.69 1.94 10.04
N SER A 132 -6.91 3.26 9.95
CA SER A 132 -8.21 3.86 9.67
C SER A 132 -8.64 3.75 8.20
N LEU A 133 -7.69 3.59 7.28
CA LEU A 133 -7.93 3.54 5.84
C LEU A 133 -7.10 2.45 5.17
N TRP A 134 -7.79 1.54 4.50
CA TRP A 134 -7.19 0.41 3.79
C TRP A 134 -7.95 0.16 2.49
N TYR A 135 -7.35 -0.72 1.70
CA TYR A 135 -7.84 -1.18 0.43
C TYR A 135 -8.95 -2.20 0.64
N GLN A 136 -10.15 -1.94 0.11
CA GLN A 136 -11.30 -2.82 0.25
C GLN A 136 -11.42 -3.81 -0.93
N SER A 137 -11.65 -3.31 -2.16
CA SER A 137 -11.89 -4.16 -3.34
C SER A 137 -11.15 -3.66 -4.59
N TRP A 138 -10.80 -4.60 -5.50
CA TRP A 138 -10.00 -4.34 -6.71
C TRP A 138 -10.56 -4.98 -7.96
N VAL A 139 -10.22 -4.38 -9.10
CA VAL A 139 -10.39 -4.99 -10.42
C VAL A 139 -9.13 -4.77 -11.26
N ASP A 140 -8.51 -5.89 -11.65
CA ASP A 140 -7.28 -5.92 -12.45
C ASP A 140 -7.64 -5.91 -13.95
N TYR A 141 -7.49 -4.75 -14.61
CA TYR A 141 -7.66 -4.60 -16.06
C TYR A 141 -6.37 -4.08 -16.72
N THR A 142 -5.24 -4.53 -16.20
CA THR A 142 -3.89 -4.10 -16.60
C THR A 142 -3.50 -4.49 -18.02
N SER A 143 -4.21 -5.44 -18.63
CA SER A 143 -4.08 -5.77 -20.06
C SER A 143 -4.47 -4.63 -21.01
N LYS A 144 -5.19 -3.61 -20.53
CA LYS A 144 -5.61 -2.45 -21.34
C LYS A 144 -5.38 -1.10 -20.67
N TYR A 145 -5.78 -0.95 -19.40
CA TYR A 145 -5.94 0.36 -18.78
C TYR A 145 -5.16 0.53 -17.47
N GLY A 146 -5.26 -0.44 -16.56
CA GLY A 146 -4.72 -0.34 -15.20
C GLY A 146 -5.51 -1.16 -14.19
N ILE A 147 -5.30 -0.87 -12.91
CA ILE A 147 -6.03 -1.47 -11.78
C ILE A 147 -6.96 -0.44 -11.15
N GLY A 148 -8.26 -0.76 -11.12
CA GLY A 148 -9.28 0.02 -10.41
C GLY A 148 -9.40 -0.44 -8.96
N TYR A 149 -9.69 0.48 -8.05
CA TYR A 149 -9.71 0.21 -6.61
C TYR A 149 -10.74 1.02 -5.82
N MET A 150 -11.17 0.48 -4.69
CA MET A 150 -11.98 1.16 -3.67
C MET A 150 -11.35 1.01 -2.30
N LEU A 151 -11.33 2.08 -1.52
CA LEU A 151 -10.85 2.14 -0.14
C LEU A 151 -12.01 1.99 0.85
N SER A 152 -11.69 1.69 2.13
CA SER A 152 -12.68 1.45 3.19
C SER A 152 -13.57 2.66 3.53
N ASN A 153 -13.17 3.88 3.16
CA ASN A 153 -13.97 5.11 3.26
C ASN A 153 -14.91 5.33 2.06
N GLY A 154 -14.92 4.45 1.06
CA GLY A 154 -15.71 4.56 -0.17
C GLY A 154 -15.09 5.42 -1.27
N GLU A 155 -13.90 5.98 -1.07
CA GLU A 155 -13.13 6.62 -2.14
C GLU A 155 -12.67 5.56 -3.15
N SER A 156 -12.67 5.93 -4.43
CA SER A 156 -12.40 5.00 -5.53
C SER A 156 -11.37 5.59 -6.49
N GLY A 157 -10.38 4.81 -6.89
CA GLY A 157 -9.28 5.28 -7.72
C GLY A 157 -8.87 4.29 -8.80
N VAL A 158 -7.94 4.75 -9.64
CA VAL A 158 -7.33 3.96 -10.72
C VAL A 158 -5.84 4.23 -10.74
N TYR A 159 -5.05 3.16 -10.79
CA TYR A 159 -3.63 3.22 -11.13
C TYR A 159 -3.51 2.83 -12.61
N TYR A 160 -3.15 3.76 -13.48
CA TYR A 160 -3.07 3.54 -14.92
C TYR A 160 -1.74 2.90 -15.34
N ASN A 161 -1.75 2.20 -16.48
CA ASN A 161 -0.57 1.57 -17.06
C ASN A 161 0.57 2.55 -17.39
N ASP A 162 0.27 3.85 -17.58
CA ASP A 162 1.27 4.92 -17.77
C ASP A 162 1.89 5.43 -16.46
N SER A 163 1.62 4.76 -15.33
CA SER A 163 2.02 5.11 -13.96
C SER A 163 1.39 6.38 -13.37
N THR A 164 0.49 7.05 -14.11
CA THR A 164 -0.37 8.10 -13.55
C THR A 164 -1.50 7.48 -12.73
N LYS A 165 -2.14 8.29 -11.88
CA LYS A 165 -3.16 7.80 -10.94
C LYS A 165 -4.32 8.78 -10.85
N MET A 166 -5.49 8.28 -10.52
CA MET A 166 -6.62 9.09 -10.07
C MET A 166 -7.21 8.53 -8.79
N ILE A 167 -7.72 9.40 -7.93
CA ILE A 167 -8.51 9.06 -6.75
C ILE A 167 -9.71 10.01 -6.71
N SER A 168 -10.92 9.48 -6.54
CA SER A 168 -12.17 10.24 -6.47
C SER A 168 -12.81 10.08 -5.10
N SER A 169 -13.42 11.16 -4.63
CA SER A 169 -14.20 11.19 -3.40
C SER A 169 -15.31 10.13 -3.40
N ALA A 170 -15.74 9.71 -2.21
CA ALA A 170 -16.85 8.77 -2.06
C ALA A 170 -18.14 9.25 -2.76
N ASP A 171 -18.43 10.55 -2.71
CA ASP A 171 -19.56 11.16 -3.43
C ASP A 171 -19.34 11.35 -4.94
N GLY A 172 -18.13 11.14 -5.44
CA GLY A 172 -17.76 11.24 -6.85
C GLY A 172 -17.71 12.65 -7.43
N LYS A 173 -17.85 13.73 -6.63
CA LYS A 173 -17.88 15.10 -7.15
C LYS A 173 -16.49 15.65 -7.50
N VAL A 174 -15.47 15.21 -6.78
CA VAL A 174 -14.08 15.63 -6.98
C VAL A 174 -13.17 14.45 -7.25
N PHE A 175 -12.07 14.72 -7.93
CA PHE A 175 -10.97 13.77 -8.07
C PHE A 175 -9.62 14.49 -8.01
N GLU A 176 -8.60 13.78 -7.56
CA GLU A 176 -7.20 14.19 -7.69
C GLU A 176 -6.56 13.36 -8.80
N TYR A 177 -5.91 14.03 -9.74
CA TYR A 177 -5.01 13.43 -10.71
C TYR A 177 -3.58 13.54 -10.21
N ILE A 178 -2.86 12.43 -10.21
CA ILE A 178 -1.44 12.36 -9.82
C ILE A 178 -0.66 11.94 -11.05
N GLU A 179 0.27 12.80 -11.48
CA GLU A 179 1.13 12.53 -12.62
C GLU A 179 2.14 11.42 -12.33
N ARG A 180 2.79 10.91 -13.38
CA ARG A 180 3.88 9.96 -13.22
C ARG A 180 5.04 10.66 -12.50
N GLN A 181 5.44 10.12 -11.36
CA GLN A 181 6.65 10.54 -10.64
C GLN A 181 7.86 10.48 -11.59
N SER A 182 8.49 11.63 -11.83
CA SER A 182 9.64 11.75 -12.72
C SER A 182 10.91 11.37 -11.98
N SER A 183 11.81 10.64 -12.62
CA SER A 183 13.16 10.34 -12.12
C SER A 183 14.04 11.59 -11.93
N HIS A 184 13.63 12.75 -12.45
CA HIS A 184 14.34 14.02 -12.31
C HIS A 184 13.77 14.95 -11.22
N ASN A 185 12.57 14.66 -10.71
CA ASN A 185 12.00 15.33 -9.51
C ASN A 185 11.19 14.34 -8.64
N PRO A 186 11.80 13.24 -8.17
CA PRO A 186 11.15 12.25 -7.30
C PRO A 186 10.59 12.77 -5.98
N GLY A 187 10.87 14.01 -5.57
CA GLY A 187 10.36 14.60 -4.31
C GLY A 187 8.99 15.26 -4.35
N LEU A 188 8.42 15.55 -5.53
CA LEU A 188 7.11 16.21 -5.66
C LEU A 188 6.23 15.44 -6.64
N GLU A 189 5.34 14.58 -6.11
CA GLU A 189 4.25 14.01 -6.90
C GLU A 189 3.29 15.13 -7.28
N SER A 190 3.41 15.60 -8.53
CA SER A 190 2.50 16.58 -9.14
C SER A 190 1.07 16.07 -9.05
N ARG A 191 0.26 16.74 -8.22
CA ARG A 191 -1.11 16.37 -7.88
C ARG A 191 -2.02 17.56 -8.06
N ILE A 192 -3.04 17.41 -8.88
CA ILE A 192 -4.00 18.45 -9.22
C ILE A 192 -5.40 17.96 -8.86
N ARG A 193 -6.14 18.76 -8.08
CA ARG A 193 -7.54 18.49 -7.75
C ARG A 193 -8.46 19.12 -8.80
N HIS A 194 -9.46 18.36 -9.21
CA HIS A 194 -10.46 18.71 -10.20
C HIS A 194 -11.87 18.40 -9.67
N THR A 195 -12.89 19.02 -10.30
CA THR A 195 -14.29 18.56 -10.18
C THR A 195 -14.65 17.75 -11.42
N MET A 196 -15.72 16.96 -11.37
CA MET A 196 -16.23 16.22 -12.54
C MET A 196 -16.73 17.12 -13.68
N ASP A 197 -16.89 18.43 -13.44
CA ASP A 197 -17.33 19.40 -14.45
C ASP A 197 -16.19 20.34 -14.92
N ASN A 198 -15.05 20.37 -14.22
CA ASN A 198 -13.95 21.31 -14.48
C ASN A 198 -12.58 20.62 -14.41
N TYR A 199 -12.11 20.16 -15.56
CA TYR A 199 -10.79 19.55 -15.76
C TYR A 199 -10.33 19.69 -17.21
N ASP A 200 -9.05 19.42 -17.46
CA ASP A 200 -8.48 19.48 -18.82
C ASP A 200 -9.07 18.36 -19.72
N PRO A 201 -9.65 18.68 -20.89
CA PRO A 201 -10.25 17.69 -21.80
C PRO A 201 -9.32 16.54 -22.23
N THR A 202 -7.99 16.68 -22.11
CA THR A 202 -7.03 15.59 -22.32
C THR A 202 -7.23 14.43 -21.33
N LEU A 203 -7.76 14.70 -20.14
CA LEU A 203 -8.06 13.70 -19.12
C LEU A 203 -9.39 12.96 -19.35
N ASN A 204 -10.25 13.39 -20.29
CA ASN A 204 -11.58 12.81 -20.54
C ASN A 204 -11.59 11.28 -20.49
N LYS A 205 -10.68 10.62 -21.24
CA LYS A 205 -10.60 9.14 -21.30
C LYS A 205 -10.33 8.51 -19.94
N LYS A 206 -9.50 9.14 -19.11
CA LYS A 206 -9.16 8.66 -17.75
C LYS A 206 -10.34 8.90 -16.81
N VAL A 207 -10.98 10.07 -16.85
CA VAL A 207 -12.18 10.36 -16.04
C VAL A 207 -13.33 9.40 -16.38
N THR A 208 -13.56 9.09 -17.66
CA THR A 208 -14.54 8.07 -18.08
C THR A 208 -14.20 6.68 -17.53
N LEU A 209 -12.93 6.26 -17.59
CA LEU A 209 -12.48 4.97 -17.01
C LEU A 209 -12.65 4.93 -15.49
N LEU A 210 -12.31 6.01 -14.78
CA LEU A 210 -12.52 6.17 -13.34
C LEU A 210 -14.00 5.97 -12.97
N GLY A 211 -14.92 6.56 -13.75
CA GLY A 211 -16.37 6.33 -13.60
C GLY A 211 -16.78 4.87 -13.80
N HIS A 212 -16.30 4.22 -14.87
CA HIS A 212 -16.58 2.80 -15.13
C HIS A 212 -16.03 1.87 -14.04
N PHE A 213 -14.80 2.11 -13.57
CA PHE A 213 -14.22 1.34 -12.47
C PHE A 213 -15.00 1.54 -11.16
N LYS A 214 -15.42 2.77 -10.84
CA LYS A 214 -16.25 3.06 -9.68
C LYS A 214 -17.59 2.32 -9.74
N GLY A 215 -18.30 2.40 -10.87
CA GLY A 215 -19.57 1.68 -11.06
C GLY A 215 -19.41 0.17 -10.83
N TYR A 216 -18.48 -0.46 -11.55
CA TYR A 216 -18.19 -1.90 -11.41
C TYR A 216 -17.86 -2.31 -9.96
N LEU A 217 -17.06 -1.52 -9.23
CA LEU A 217 -16.68 -1.82 -7.84
C LEU A 217 -17.82 -1.61 -6.84
N VAL A 218 -18.81 -0.76 -7.15
CA VAL A 218 -20.04 -0.60 -6.37
C VAL A 218 -21.01 -1.75 -6.65
N ASP A 219 -21.21 -2.09 -7.93
CA ASP A 219 -22.09 -3.19 -8.35
C ASP A 219 -21.60 -4.53 -7.78
N ALA A 220 -20.30 -4.84 -7.95
CA ALA A 220 -19.69 -6.06 -7.41
C ALA A 220 -19.73 -6.14 -5.86
N ARG A 221 -19.83 -5.01 -5.16
CA ARG A 221 -20.00 -4.98 -3.69
C ARG A 221 -21.43 -5.30 -3.28
N ALA A 222 -22.43 -4.81 -4.03
CA ALA A 222 -23.83 -5.14 -3.83
C ALA A 222 -24.14 -6.64 -4.11
N GLU A 223 -23.30 -7.32 -4.89
CA GLU A 223 -23.40 -8.76 -5.14
C GLU A 223 -22.72 -9.63 -4.06
N ASN A 224 -21.85 -9.07 -3.20
CA ASN A 224 -21.03 -9.82 -2.21
C ASN A 224 -21.44 -9.57 -0.74
N ASP A 225 -22.74 -9.38 -0.52
CA ASP A 225 -23.33 -8.79 0.70
C ASP A 225 -22.75 -9.27 2.05
N GLU A 226 -22.63 -10.57 2.33
CA GLU A 226 -22.28 -11.04 3.69
C GLU A 226 -20.83 -10.78 4.12
N ALA A 227 -19.86 -11.01 3.24
CA ALA A 227 -18.45 -10.82 3.58
C ALA A 227 -18.06 -9.33 3.60
N ASP A 228 -18.58 -8.58 2.63
CA ASP A 228 -18.28 -7.14 2.51
C ASP A 228 -19.03 -6.33 3.56
N THR A 229 -20.22 -6.73 4.01
CA THR A 229 -20.87 -6.09 5.17
C THR A 229 -20.12 -6.34 6.47
N LEU A 230 -19.64 -7.56 6.74
CA LEU A 230 -18.85 -7.83 7.95
C LEU A 230 -17.54 -7.02 7.95
N GLU A 231 -16.80 -7.01 6.83
CA GLU A 231 -15.60 -6.18 6.71
C GLU A 231 -15.92 -4.68 6.86
N SER A 232 -17.05 -4.21 6.32
CA SER A 232 -17.50 -2.81 6.48
C SER A 232 -17.97 -2.47 7.90
N GLN A 233 -18.56 -3.42 8.63
CA GLN A 233 -18.99 -3.23 10.03
C GLN A 233 -17.79 -3.23 10.97
N LEU A 234 -16.84 -4.15 10.77
CA LEU A 234 -15.53 -4.09 11.43
C LEU A 234 -14.83 -2.79 11.07
N ALA A 235 -14.91 -2.35 9.81
CA ALA A 235 -14.27 -1.12 9.39
C ALA A 235 -14.76 0.08 10.18
N ARG A 236 -16.08 0.26 10.20
CA ARG A 236 -16.73 1.41 10.83
C ARG A 236 -16.67 1.34 12.35
N SER A 237 -16.73 0.16 12.96
CA SER A 237 -16.56 0.01 14.41
C SER A 237 -15.15 0.36 14.88
N PHE A 238 -14.11 -0.04 14.13
CA PHE A 238 -12.72 0.36 14.43
C PHE A 238 -12.44 1.84 14.15
N VAL A 239 -12.96 2.41 13.06
CA VAL A 239 -12.81 3.84 12.75
C VAL A 239 -13.54 4.72 13.77
N LEU A 240 -14.79 4.40 14.15
CA LEU A 240 -15.53 5.16 15.17
C LEU A 240 -14.94 5.01 16.59
N SER A 241 -14.24 3.90 16.88
CA SER A 241 -13.49 3.73 18.13
C SER A 241 -12.16 4.51 18.15
N SER A 242 -11.72 4.98 16.98
CA SER A 242 -10.46 5.71 16.77
C SER A 242 -10.78 7.16 16.45
N GLY A 243 -11.32 7.88 17.44
CA GLY A 243 -11.91 9.21 17.28
C GLY A 243 -11.03 10.21 16.54
N THR A 244 -11.23 10.29 15.23
CA THR A 244 -10.67 11.29 14.32
C THR A 244 -11.77 11.73 13.37
N ASP A 245 -12.70 12.52 13.90
CA ASP A 245 -13.50 13.44 13.07
C ASP A 245 -12.56 14.54 12.55
N THR A 246 -11.70 14.23 11.58
CA THR A 246 -10.92 15.24 10.82
C THR A 246 -11.79 15.94 9.78
N SER A 247 -13.01 16.30 10.17
CA SER A 247 -13.78 17.33 9.51
C SER A 247 -13.20 18.70 9.89
N ALA A 248 -12.23 19.15 9.08
CA ALA A 248 -11.72 20.53 9.02
C ALA A 248 -11.21 21.12 10.35
N ILE A 249 -9.93 20.86 10.67
CA ILE A 249 -9.12 21.77 11.49
C ILE A 249 -8.01 22.31 10.59
N ASP A 250 -7.98 23.64 10.48
CA ASP A 250 -7.19 24.45 9.53
C ASP A 250 -7.63 24.36 8.05
N GLY A 251 -7.45 25.46 7.32
CA GLY A 251 -7.95 25.67 5.94
C GLY A 251 -7.22 24.87 4.86
N THR A 252 -6.34 23.95 5.24
CA THR A 252 -5.67 23.04 4.32
C THR A 252 -6.61 21.91 3.94
N ILE A 253 -7.05 21.90 2.69
CA ILE A 253 -7.83 20.80 2.13
C ILE A 253 -6.99 19.52 2.19
N GLU A 254 -7.31 18.61 3.11
CA GLU A 254 -6.65 17.30 3.18
C GLU A 254 -6.73 16.57 1.85
N SER A 255 -5.62 15.94 1.46
CA SER A 255 -5.46 15.31 0.17
C SER A 255 -5.80 13.83 0.24
N MET A 256 -6.43 13.30 -0.82
CA MET A 256 -6.95 11.94 -0.79
C MET A 256 -5.81 10.92 -0.78
N VAL A 257 -6.01 9.82 -0.06
CA VAL A 257 -5.02 8.73 -0.01
C VAL A 257 -5.17 7.87 -1.26
N PHE A 258 -4.05 7.53 -1.90
CA PHE A 258 -4.04 6.81 -3.17
C PHE A 258 -3.01 5.69 -3.18
N VAL A 259 -3.17 4.73 -4.10
CA VAL A 259 -2.21 3.63 -4.29
C VAL A 259 -0.95 4.15 -4.98
N LYS A 260 0.16 4.25 -4.25
CA LYS A 260 1.48 4.67 -4.78
C LYS A 260 2.16 3.60 -5.60
N LYS A 261 2.05 2.34 -5.18
CA LYS A 261 2.63 1.16 -5.84
C LYS A 261 1.77 -0.06 -5.55
N TRP A 262 1.71 -1.00 -6.48
CA TRP A 262 1.04 -2.28 -6.28
C TRP A 262 1.82 -3.41 -6.96
N VAL A 263 1.70 -4.64 -6.45
CA VAL A 263 2.33 -5.85 -7.02
C VAL A 263 1.39 -7.04 -6.82
N LYS A 264 1.13 -7.80 -7.88
CA LYS A 264 0.42 -9.08 -7.81
C LYS A 264 1.41 -10.24 -7.89
N THR A 265 1.21 -11.25 -7.05
CA THR A 265 2.03 -12.47 -7.02
C THR A 265 1.15 -13.71 -7.14
N ARG A 266 1.76 -14.90 -6.97
CA ARG A 266 1.04 -16.18 -6.87
C ARG A 266 0.18 -16.33 -5.61
N HIS A 267 0.45 -15.59 -4.53
CA HIS A 267 -0.18 -15.83 -3.22
C HIS A 267 -0.92 -14.63 -2.62
N ALA A 268 -0.58 -13.42 -3.06
CA ALA A 268 -1.18 -12.18 -2.59
C ALA A 268 -1.12 -11.06 -3.65
N VAL A 269 -1.99 -10.07 -3.49
CA VAL A 269 -1.82 -8.73 -4.07
C VAL A 269 -1.36 -7.79 -2.96
N LEU A 270 -0.38 -6.95 -3.28
CA LEU A 270 0.26 -6.01 -2.37
C LEU A 270 -0.01 -4.59 -2.85
N PHE A 271 -0.39 -3.71 -1.93
CA PHE A 271 -0.66 -2.29 -2.15
C PHE A 271 0.15 -1.44 -1.18
N GLN A 272 0.82 -0.40 -1.68
CA GLN A 272 1.39 0.68 -0.89
C GLN A 272 0.52 1.92 -1.06
N LEU A 273 -0.06 2.43 0.03
CA LEU A 273 -0.85 3.65 0.05
C LEU A 273 0.03 4.89 0.30
N SER A 274 -0.46 6.07 -0.08
CA SER A 274 0.29 7.33 0.06
C SER A 274 0.49 7.79 1.50
N ASN A 275 -0.32 7.29 2.45
CA ASN A 275 -0.13 7.48 3.89
C ASN A 275 0.93 6.53 4.50
N GLY A 276 1.64 5.75 3.69
CA GLY A 276 2.66 4.81 4.15
C GLY A 276 2.14 3.43 4.60
N THR A 277 0.83 3.20 4.56
CA THR A 277 0.26 1.87 4.82
C THR A 277 0.67 0.88 3.72
N ILE A 278 1.10 -0.31 4.12
CA ILE A 278 1.42 -1.42 3.21
C ILE A 278 0.46 -2.57 3.48
N GLN A 279 -0.32 -2.99 2.49
CA GLN A 279 -1.36 -4.00 2.63
C GLN A 279 -1.14 -5.20 1.72
N PHE A 280 -1.18 -6.40 2.29
CA PHE A 280 -1.15 -7.69 1.63
C PHE A 280 -2.53 -8.33 1.71
N ASN A 281 -3.18 -8.47 0.55
CA ASN A 281 -4.43 -9.20 0.41
C ASN A 281 -4.13 -10.59 -0.14
N PHE A 282 -4.24 -11.61 0.71
CA PHE A 282 -3.94 -12.99 0.33
C PHE A 282 -5.15 -13.64 -0.36
N PHE A 283 -4.90 -14.52 -1.33
CA PHE A 283 -5.97 -15.21 -2.05
C PHE A 283 -6.78 -16.21 -1.19
N ASP A 284 -6.34 -16.45 0.05
CA ASP A 284 -7.07 -17.22 1.05
C ASP A 284 -7.97 -16.35 1.96
N LYS A 285 -8.33 -15.16 1.49
CA LYS A 285 -9.18 -14.13 2.12
C LYS A 285 -8.59 -13.40 3.34
N SER A 286 -7.49 -13.88 3.92
CA SER A 286 -6.81 -13.12 4.99
C SER A 286 -6.15 -11.84 4.45
N LYS A 287 -6.04 -10.81 5.30
CA LYS A 287 -5.40 -9.54 4.97
C LYS A 287 -4.41 -9.13 6.06
N LEU A 288 -3.23 -8.65 5.67
CA LEU A 288 -2.22 -8.09 6.58
C LEU A 288 -1.94 -6.64 6.16
N MET A 289 -2.18 -5.70 7.06
CA MET A 289 -1.91 -4.29 6.88
C MET A 289 -0.81 -3.86 7.87
N LEU A 290 0.25 -3.25 7.35
CA LEU A 290 1.44 -2.82 8.08
C LEU A 290 1.48 -1.29 8.12
N SER A 291 1.71 -0.74 9.31
CA SER A 291 1.90 0.68 9.57
C SER A 291 3.15 0.91 10.43
N ALA A 292 3.52 2.18 10.65
CA ALA A 292 4.71 2.57 11.42
C ALA A 292 5.98 1.79 10.99
N ASN A 293 6.31 1.82 9.70
CA ASN A 293 7.43 1.06 9.11
C ASN A 293 7.38 -0.44 9.43
N ALA A 294 6.19 -1.04 9.34
CA ALA A 294 5.90 -2.43 9.70
C ALA A 294 6.22 -2.82 11.15
N ARG A 295 6.33 -1.85 12.08
CA ARG A 295 6.37 -2.14 13.52
C ARG A 295 5.00 -2.53 14.08
N VAL A 296 3.91 -2.05 13.46
CA VAL A 296 2.53 -2.44 13.81
C VAL A 296 1.92 -3.25 12.67
N ALA A 297 1.28 -4.36 13.04
CA ALA A 297 0.62 -5.28 12.12
C ALA A 297 -0.86 -5.44 12.51
N THR A 298 -1.75 -4.99 11.63
CA THR A 298 -3.18 -5.29 11.67
C THR A 298 -3.45 -6.50 10.78
N TYR A 299 -4.02 -7.57 11.32
CA TYR A 299 -4.26 -8.82 10.61
C TYR A 299 -5.73 -9.24 10.73
N LEU A 300 -6.36 -9.37 9.56
CA LEU A 300 -7.67 -10.00 9.38
C LEU A 300 -7.43 -11.47 9.01
N ASN A 301 -7.83 -12.40 9.88
CA ASN A 301 -7.72 -13.84 9.56
C ASN A 301 -8.76 -14.26 8.52
N ARG A 302 -8.82 -15.57 8.20
CA ARG A 302 -9.78 -16.10 7.23
C ARG A 302 -11.21 -16.19 7.78
N ASP A 303 -11.34 -16.13 9.10
CA ASP A 303 -12.56 -16.32 9.88
C ASP A 303 -13.28 -14.99 10.15
N GLY A 304 -12.65 -13.85 9.82
CA GLY A 304 -13.16 -12.50 10.00
C GLY A 304 -12.65 -11.76 11.23
N ASP A 305 -11.81 -12.38 12.08
CA ASP A 305 -11.22 -11.73 13.24
C ASP A 305 -10.16 -10.70 12.83
N LEU A 306 -10.41 -9.42 13.14
CA LEU A 306 -9.42 -8.36 13.04
C LEU A 306 -8.62 -8.27 14.36
N THR A 307 -7.30 -8.33 14.25
CA THR A 307 -6.37 -8.28 15.38
C THR A 307 -5.22 -7.33 15.10
N ILE A 308 -4.68 -6.68 16.14
CA ILE A 308 -3.58 -5.70 16.02
C ILE A 308 -2.48 -6.12 16.98
N TYR A 309 -1.25 -6.19 16.48
CA TYR A 309 -0.08 -6.60 17.23
C TYR A 309 1.12 -5.71 16.91
N SER A 310 2.05 -5.60 17.85
CA SER A 310 3.44 -5.27 17.48
C SER A 310 4.00 -6.43 16.65
N SER A 311 4.64 -6.10 15.54
CA SER A 311 5.35 -7.07 14.71
C SER A 311 6.48 -7.76 15.48
N SER A 312 7.15 -7.05 16.42
CA SER A 312 8.17 -7.67 17.26
C SER A 312 7.58 -8.79 18.11
N SER A 313 6.49 -8.52 18.83
CA SER A 313 5.79 -9.51 19.66
C SER A 313 5.27 -10.67 18.82
N ALA A 314 4.61 -10.40 17.68
CA ALA A 314 4.05 -11.42 16.80
C ALA A 314 5.11 -12.30 16.11
N ILE A 315 6.36 -11.84 16.01
CA ILE A 315 7.50 -12.61 15.49
C ILE A 315 8.21 -13.36 16.62
N LEU A 316 8.44 -12.72 17.76
CA LEU A 316 9.26 -13.29 18.83
C LEU A 316 8.50 -14.31 19.69
N THR A 317 7.18 -14.18 19.88
CA THR A 317 6.37 -15.18 20.59
C THR A 317 5.86 -16.28 19.65
N SER A 318 5.61 -17.47 20.22
CA SER A 318 5.05 -18.62 19.49
C SER A 318 3.51 -18.61 19.46
N GLU A 319 2.86 -17.53 19.90
CA GLU A 319 1.40 -17.46 20.09
C GLU A 319 0.61 -17.38 18.77
N ARG A 320 1.16 -16.72 17.75
CA ARG A 320 0.52 -16.49 16.44
C ARG A 320 1.40 -16.99 15.28
N PRO A 321 1.60 -18.33 15.15
CA PRO A 321 2.42 -18.90 14.09
C PRO A 321 1.82 -18.68 12.67
N ASP A 322 0.54 -18.34 12.58
CA ASP A 322 -0.14 -17.90 11.37
C ASP A 322 0.34 -16.50 10.95
N LEU A 323 0.26 -15.52 11.86
CA LEU A 323 0.71 -14.15 11.62
C LEU A 323 2.23 -14.08 11.37
N ALA A 324 3.03 -14.81 12.13
CA ALA A 324 4.49 -14.90 11.93
C ALA A 324 4.86 -15.42 10.52
N LYS A 325 4.06 -16.30 9.91
CA LYS A 325 4.24 -16.73 8.51
C LYS A 325 3.89 -15.62 7.52
N ARG A 326 2.83 -14.85 7.76
CA ARG A 326 2.45 -13.69 6.93
C ARG A 326 3.51 -12.58 6.98
N LEU A 327 4.03 -12.28 8.18
CA LEU A 327 5.10 -11.30 8.37
C LEU A 327 6.40 -11.73 7.69
N ARG A 328 6.72 -13.03 7.70
CA ARG A 328 7.89 -13.56 6.98
C ARG A 328 7.73 -13.41 5.47
N TYR A 329 6.57 -13.79 4.95
CA TYR A 329 6.22 -13.58 3.53
C TYR A 329 6.27 -12.09 3.14
N ALA A 330 5.76 -11.20 3.99
CA ALA A 330 5.82 -9.76 3.79
C ALA A 330 7.27 -9.24 3.73
N LYS A 331 8.15 -9.69 4.64
CA LYS A 331 9.58 -9.37 4.62
C LYS A 331 10.25 -9.79 3.29
N ASP A 332 9.99 -11.01 2.83
CA ASP A 332 10.56 -11.53 1.58
C ASP A 332 10.03 -10.78 0.34
N MET A 333 8.74 -10.41 0.33
CA MET A 333 8.12 -9.58 -0.69
C MET A 333 8.70 -8.16 -0.76
N LEU A 334 8.85 -7.50 0.39
CA LEU A 334 9.41 -6.15 0.46
C LEU A 334 10.85 -6.13 -0.03
N GLN A 335 11.66 -7.15 0.31
CA GLN A 335 13.03 -7.31 -0.21
C GLN A 335 13.08 -7.30 -1.75
N GLN A 336 12.13 -7.98 -2.41
CA GLN A 336 12.04 -8.00 -3.88
C GLN A 336 11.63 -6.64 -4.45
N MET A 337 10.72 -5.93 -3.79
CA MET A 337 10.24 -4.61 -4.23
C MET A 337 11.28 -3.50 -4.11
N VAL A 338 12.14 -3.57 -3.08
CA VAL A 338 13.31 -2.67 -2.90
C VAL A 338 14.30 -2.89 -4.03
N ARG A 339 14.76 -4.14 -4.23
CA ARG A 339 15.74 -4.51 -5.29
C ARG A 339 15.29 -4.23 -6.72
N THR A 340 13.98 -4.03 -6.92
CA THR A 340 13.36 -3.69 -8.21
C THR A 340 13.15 -2.19 -8.37
N ALA A 341 13.33 -1.39 -7.31
CA ALA A 341 13.35 0.08 -7.38
C ALA A 341 14.76 0.62 -7.70
N ASP A 342 15.81 -0.17 -7.48
CA ASP A 342 17.22 0.19 -7.77
C ASP A 342 17.63 -0.10 -9.24
N LYS A 343 16.66 -0.37 -10.12
CA LYS A 343 16.84 -0.73 -11.54
C LYS A 343 15.91 0.07 -12.44
#